data_AF-A0AA92W607-F1
#
_entry.id   AF-A0AA92W607-F1
#
_cell.length_a   1.000
_cell.length_b   1.000
_cell.length_c   1.000
_cell.angle_alpha   90.00
_cell.angle_beta   90.00
_cell.angle_gamma   90.00
#
_symmetry.space_group_name_H-M   'P 1'
#
loop_
_entity.id
_entity.type
_entity.pdbx_description
1 polymer ?
#
loop_
_entity_poly.entity_id
_entity_poly.type
_entity_poly.pdbx_seq_one_letter_code
_entity_poly.pdbx_strand_id
1 'polypeptide(L)'
;MGDGYADPDLTEKVPASPWGNNSLREKNVISIADLKTQFATVINSDNSYKQIEKDMMIKAVVTGNDISGNIYNQVSVQDASGAIIIAINGSGLSGYLPVGQEILVNLKGLYIGSYKKLPQIGGVNTKLSDGSLGMGKIERAIWNEHFKILNPGEADASTVVPEEFDLTKLTDAAYMDANVGKLMTLKKVKFASANGTNVWAPGDTNTSLELIDAETGKRISSSNLVVRNSGYSKFANEVVPQGVFDITGIFTRYNNTWQIVLRSTDDLKASETGGTLEKPYTVAQALEKINAGTAGDAKVYATGIIVKVKDVDTGTYGNGTFVISDDGKDTEGKTLEVFRCYNIDGAKWTEETKKILVPGKKVVVSGTLLDYNGTKEIKGGNLISIK
;
A
#
# COMPACT_ATOMS: atom_id res chain seq x y z
N MET A 1 -52.10 13.18 -42.44
CA MET A 1 -51.17 14.19 -41.93
C MET A 1 -51.32 14.15 -40.41
N GLY A 2 -50.38 13.76 -39.59
CA GLY A 2 -48.97 13.43 -39.72
C GLY A 2 -48.48 13.36 -38.29
N ASP A 3 -48.40 12.15 -37.75
CA ASP A 3 -47.81 11.87 -36.44
C ASP A 3 -46.32 12.22 -36.52
N GLY A 4 -45.88 13.23 -35.76
CA GLY A 4 -44.54 13.78 -35.98
C GLY A 4 -43.98 14.68 -34.89
N TYR A 5 -44.49 14.61 -33.66
CA TYR A 5 -43.76 15.11 -32.49
C TYR A 5 -43.64 13.97 -31.50
N ALA A 6 -42.64 13.12 -31.73
CA ALA A 6 -42.07 12.34 -30.63
C ALA A 6 -41.35 13.36 -29.74
N ASP A 7 -42.02 13.81 -28.68
CA ASP A 7 -41.32 14.41 -27.56
C ASP A 7 -40.20 13.45 -27.13
N PRO A 8 -38.98 13.94 -26.86
CA PRO A 8 -37.94 13.09 -26.31
C PRO A 8 -38.48 12.47 -25.02
N ASP A 9 -38.35 11.15 -24.91
CA ASP A 9 -38.77 10.38 -23.75
C ASP A 9 -37.95 10.82 -22.53
N LEU A 10 -38.48 11.78 -21.77
CA LEU A 10 -37.92 12.32 -20.53
C LEU A 10 -38.22 11.40 -19.32
N THR A 11 -38.21 10.08 -19.51
CA THR A 11 -38.47 9.10 -18.44
C THR A 11 -37.32 8.95 -17.44
N GLU A 12 -36.11 9.46 -17.71
CA GLU A 12 -35.02 9.45 -16.72
C GLU A 12 -35.18 10.63 -15.73
N LYS A 13 -35.70 10.35 -14.52
CA LYS A 13 -35.66 11.29 -13.39
C LYS A 13 -34.30 11.23 -12.65
N VAL A 14 -33.50 12.31 -12.82
CA VAL A 14 -32.46 12.89 -11.91
C VAL A 14 -31.19 12.07 -11.56
N PRO A 15 -29.96 12.66 -11.53
CA PRO A 15 -29.40 13.73 -12.37
C PRO A 15 -28.43 13.14 -13.41
N ALA A 16 -28.53 13.59 -14.65
CA ALA A 16 -27.50 13.30 -15.64
C ALA A 16 -26.21 14.04 -15.25
N SER A 17 -25.06 13.35 -15.28
CA SER A 17 -23.77 13.98 -14.98
C SER A 17 -23.50 15.13 -15.97
N PRO A 18 -23.01 16.30 -15.53
CA PRO A 18 -22.58 17.36 -16.44
C PRO A 18 -21.28 17.00 -17.18
N TRP A 19 -20.62 15.91 -16.79
CA TRP A 19 -19.40 15.37 -17.38
C TRP A 19 -19.67 14.08 -18.13
N GLY A 20 -18.93 13.89 -19.23
CA GLY A 20 -19.05 12.70 -20.08
C GLY A 20 -20.26 12.75 -21.03
N ASN A 21 -20.50 11.62 -21.66
CA ASN A 21 -21.54 11.40 -22.66
C ASN A 21 -22.65 10.52 -22.08
N ASN A 22 -23.71 11.16 -21.57
CA ASN A 22 -24.85 10.48 -20.95
C ASN A 22 -25.63 9.58 -21.92
N SER A 23 -25.45 9.74 -23.23
CA SER A 23 -26.06 8.90 -24.27
C SER A 23 -25.39 7.53 -24.40
N LEU A 24 -24.19 7.32 -23.87
CA LEU A 24 -23.57 6.00 -23.88
C LEU A 24 -24.42 4.98 -23.12
N ARG A 25 -24.45 3.76 -23.66
CA ARG A 25 -25.11 2.58 -23.11
C ARG A 25 -24.15 1.41 -23.26
N GLU A 26 -24.21 0.46 -22.34
CA GLU A 26 -23.35 -0.74 -22.38
C GLU A 26 -23.53 -1.46 -23.72
N LYS A 27 -22.42 -1.63 -24.46
CA LYS A 27 -22.38 -2.35 -25.72
C LYS A 27 -20.99 -2.94 -25.89
N ASN A 28 -20.91 -4.24 -26.19
CA ASN A 28 -19.62 -4.94 -26.36
C ASN A 28 -18.66 -4.68 -25.19
N VAL A 29 -19.17 -4.74 -23.95
CA VAL A 29 -18.35 -4.56 -22.75
C VAL A 29 -17.45 -5.79 -22.60
N ILE A 30 -16.14 -5.57 -22.56
CA ILE A 30 -15.14 -6.61 -22.33
C ILE A 30 -14.48 -6.41 -20.97
N SER A 31 -13.87 -7.47 -20.44
CA SER A 31 -13.06 -7.36 -19.23
C SER A 31 -11.74 -6.65 -19.52
N ILE A 32 -11.16 -5.99 -18.52
CA ILE A 32 -9.84 -5.34 -18.64
C ILE A 32 -8.76 -6.39 -18.92
N ALA A 33 -8.86 -7.60 -18.36
CA ALA A 33 -7.93 -8.69 -18.65
C ALA A 33 -8.00 -9.13 -20.13
N ASP A 34 -9.20 -9.27 -20.68
CA ASP A 34 -9.39 -9.61 -22.10
C ASP A 34 -8.88 -8.48 -23.01
N LEU A 35 -9.11 -7.22 -22.64
CA LEU A 35 -8.56 -6.07 -23.35
C LEU A 35 -7.03 -6.12 -23.36
N LYS A 36 -6.40 -6.31 -22.20
CA LYS A 36 -4.92 -6.45 -22.10
C LYS A 36 -4.41 -7.63 -22.93
N THR A 37 -5.15 -8.75 -22.97
CA THR A 37 -4.80 -9.93 -23.77
C THR A 37 -4.88 -9.64 -25.27
N GLN A 38 -5.97 -9.00 -25.74
CA GLN A 38 -6.14 -8.64 -27.16
C GLN A 38 -5.06 -7.69 -27.67
N PHE A 39 -4.51 -6.83 -26.80
CA PHE A 39 -3.49 -5.84 -27.14
C PHE A 39 -2.11 -6.16 -26.54
N ALA A 40 -1.87 -7.39 -26.09
CA ALA A 40 -0.65 -7.80 -25.38
C ALA A 40 0.64 -7.39 -26.11
N THR A 41 0.72 -7.61 -27.43
CA THR A 41 1.87 -7.23 -28.26
C THR A 41 2.15 -5.73 -28.21
N VAL A 42 1.11 -4.89 -28.16
CA VAL A 42 1.22 -3.43 -28.16
C VAL A 42 1.55 -2.90 -26.77
N ILE A 43 1.00 -3.48 -25.70
CA ILE A 43 1.23 -2.99 -24.34
C ILE A 43 2.55 -3.50 -23.72
N ASN A 44 3.09 -4.63 -24.22
CA ASN A 44 4.36 -5.21 -23.74
C ASN A 44 5.59 -4.71 -24.54
N SER A 45 5.37 -3.99 -25.64
CA SER A 45 6.44 -3.38 -26.44
C SER A 45 6.72 -1.95 -25.97
N ASP A 46 7.94 -1.44 -26.18
CA ASP A 46 8.36 -0.14 -25.63
C ASP A 46 7.74 1.05 -26.39
N ASN A 47 6.89 1.81 -25.70
CA ASN A 47 6.26 3.04 -26.20
C ASN A 47 5.42 2.86 -27.48
N SER A 48 4.98 1.63 -27.75
CA SER A 48 4.06 1.31 -28.84
C SER A 48 2.62 1.67 -28.47
N TYR A 49 1.83 1.96 -29.51
CA TYR A 49 0.43 2.29 -29.39
C TYR A 49 -0.33 1.83 -30.63
N LYS A 50 -1.63 1.60 -30.46
CA LYS A 50 -2.54 1.23 -31.54
C LYS A 50 -3.92 1.84 -31.29
N GLN A 51 -4.53 2.36 -32.36
CA GLN A 51 -5.91 2.83 -32.29
C GLN A 51 -6.85 1.63 -32.13
N ILE A 52 -7.85 1.76 -31.26
CA ILE A 52 -8.90 0.77 -31.11
C ILE A 52 -9.98 1.08 -32.15
N GLU A 53 -10.06 0.24 -33.19
CA GLU A 53 -11.00 0.47 -34.30
C GLU A 53 -12.36 -0.23 -34.10
N LYS A 54 -12.38 -1.31 -33.32
CA LYS A 54 -13.59 -2.09 -33.05
C LYS A 54 -14.44 -1.40 -31.98
N ASP A 55 -15.76 -1.51 -32.14
CA ASP A 55 -16.70 -1.08 -31.10
C ASP A 55 -16.55 -1.96 -29.86
N MET A 56 -15.93 -1.43 -28.81
CA MET A 56 -15.77 -2.11 -27.52
C MET A 56 -15.73 -1.10 -26.38
N MET A 57 -16.16 -1.57 -25.20
CA MET A 57 -16.21 -0.77 -23.99
C MET A 57 -15.59 -1.52 -22.82
N ILE A 58 -15.17 -0.79 -21.79
CA ILE A 58 -14.93 -1.33 -20.46
C ILE A 58 -15.87 -0.65 -19.48
N LYS A 59 -16.29 -1.40 -18.46
CA LYS A 59 -16.95 -0.87 -17.27
C LYS A 59 -16.06 -1.15 -16.07
N ALA A 60 -15.71 -0.11 -15.33
CA ALA A 60 -14.70 -0.22 -14.27
C ALA A 60 -14.92 0.83 -13.19
N VAL A 61 -14.35 0.56 -12.01
CA VAL A 61 -14.37 1.47 -10.85
C VAL A 61 -13.05 2.22 -10.79
N VAL A 62 -13.11 3.53 -10.53
CA VAL A 62 -11.93 4.38 -10.31
C VAL A 62 -11.26 4.01 -8.98
N THR A 63 -9.97 3.66 -9.03
CA THR A 63 -9.18 3.27 -7.85
C THR A 63 -8.19 4.33 -7.39
N GLY A 64 -7.86 5.28 -8.26
CA GLY A 64 -6.90 6.36 -8.03
C GLY A 64 -7.04 7.47 -9.06
N ASN A 65 -6.74 8.70 -8.66
CA ASN A 65 -6.92 9.90 -9.47
C ASN A 65 -5.91 10.99 -9.06
N ASP A 66 -6.03 12.17 -9.66
CA ASP A 66 -5.05 13.24 -9.58
C ASP A 66 -5.11 14.13 -8.33
N ILE A 67 -5.93 13.79 -7.33
CA ILE A 67 -6.25 14.70 -6.21
C ILE A 67 -5.03 15.16 -5.41
N SER A 68 -4.00 14.32 -5.29
CA SER A 68 -2.77 14.62 -4.55
C SER A 68 -1.64 15.14 -5.43
N GLY A 69 -1.78 15.08 -6.76
CA GLY A 69 -0.70 15.40 -7.70
C GLY A 69 0.37 14.31 -7.86
N ASN A 70 0.31 13.21 -7.12
CA ASN A 70 1.26 12.10 -7.30
C ASN A 70 0.92 11.26 -8.54
N ILE A 71 -0.37 11.00 -8.75
CA ILE A 71 -0.93 10.54 -10.02
C ILE A 71 -1.29 11.80 -10.80
N TYR A 72 -0.76 11.99 -12.00
CA TYR A 72 -0.95 13.24 -12.75
C TYR A 72 -1.63 13.00 -14.08
N ASN A 73 -2.76 13.68 -14.32
CA ASN A 73 -3.51 13.60 -15.58
C ASN A 73 -3.84 12.14 -15.96
N GLN A 74 -4.15 11.34 -14.94
CA GLN A 74 -4.45 9.93 -15.06
C GLN A 74 -5.51 9.55 -14.03
N VAL A 75 -6.33 8.57 -14.39
CA VAL A 75 -7.11 7.77 -13.44
C VAL A 75 -6.70 6.31 -13.60
N SER A 76 -6.55 5.61 -12.49
CA SER A 76 -6.47 4.15 -12.49
C SER A 76 -7.87 3.59 -12.34
N VAL A 77 -8.21 2.60 -13.15
CA VAL A 77 -9.52 1.93 -13.10
C VAL A 77 -9.35 0.43 -13.03
N GLN A 78 -10.28 -0.23 -12.35
CA GLN A 78 -10.23 -1.67 -12.10
C GLN A 78 -11.62 -2.28 -12.25
N ASP A 79 -11.67 -3.47 -12.84
CA ASP A 79 -12.81 -4.39 -12.79
C ASP A 79 -12.41 -5.67 -12.03
N ALA A 80 -13.28 -6.67 -11.99
CA ALA A 80 -12.99 -7.93 -11.30
C ALA A 80 -11.84 -8.75 -11.92
N SER A 81 -11.44 -8.43 -13.16
CA SER A 81 -10.44 -9.19 -13.93
C SER A 81 -9.05 -8.54 -13.90
N GLY A 82 -8.97 -7.22 -13.75
CA GLY A 82 -7.71 -6.49 -13.80
C GLY A 82 -7.89 -4.98 -13.80
N ALA A 83 -6.79 -4.27 -14.00
CA ALA A 83 -6.75 -2.81 -13.98
C ALA A 83 -5.97 -2.22 -15.15
N ILE A 84 -6.28 -0.97 -15.48
CA ILE A 84 -5.61 -0.21 -16.53
C ILE A 84 -5.59 1.28 -16.17
N ILE A 85 -4.59 1.99 -16.67
CA ILE A 85 -4.48 3.45 -16.53
C ILE A 85 -5.19 4.12 -17.71
N ILE A 86 -5.97 5.16 -17.45
CA ILE A 86 -6.52 6.05 -18.47
C ILE A 86 -5.83 7.40 -18.33
N ALA A 87 -5.03 7.78 -19.34
CA ALA A 87 -4.28 9.02 -19.36
C ALA A 87 -5.09 10.11 -20.08
N ILE A 88 -5.40 11.20 -19.38
CA ILE A 88 -6.33 12.25 -19.84
C ILE A 88 -5.62 13.60 -19.75
N ASN A 89 -5.63 14.37 -20.84
CA ASN A 89 -5.00 15.68 -20.90
C ASN A 89 -5.88 16.74 -20.23
N GLY A 90 -5.92 16.69 -18.90
CA GLY A 90 -6.56 17.71 -18.10
C GLY A 90 -6.52 17.37 -16.61
N SER A 91 -6.40 18.39 -15.77
CA SER A 91 -6.30 18.26 -14.32
C SER A 91 -7.64 18.47 -13.62
N GLY A 92 -7.75 18.07 -12.35
CA GLY A 92 -9.01 18.10 -11.59
C GLY A 92 -9.92 16.92 -11.93
N LEU A 93 -9.35 15.81 -12.41
CA LEU A 93 -10.08 14.58 -12.73
C LEU A 93 -10.82 14.06 -11.51
N SER A 94 -10.19 14.15 -10.34
CA SER A 94 -10.76 13.79 -9.03
C SER A 94 -12.11 14.44 -8.71
N GLY A 95 -12.42 15.61 -9.28
CA GLY A 95 -13.68 16.31 -9.03
C GLY A 95 -14.91 15.62 -9.65
N TYR A 96 -14.72 14.82 -10.71
CA TYR A 96 -15.81 14.08 -11.37
C TYR A 96 -15.50 12.58 -11.53
N LEU A 97 -14.29 12.15 -11.20
CA LEU A 97 -13.87 10.74 -11.10
C LEU A 97 -13.25 10.48 -9.72
N PRO A 98 -14.02 10.62 -8.62
CA PRO A 98 -13.56 10.24 -7.29
C PRO A 98 -13.32 8.72 -7.21
N VAL A 99 -12.50 8.29 -6.24
CA VAL A 99 -12.31 6.86 -5.97
C VAL A 99 -13.66 6.22 -5.60
N GLY A 100 -13.94 5.04 -6.14
CA GLY A 100 -15.24 4.36 -5.99
C GLY A 100 -16.27 4.71 -7.05
N GLN A 101 -15.99 5.66 -7.94
CA GLN A 101 -16.88 5.98 -9.05
C GLN A 101 -16.82 4.89 -10.12
N GLU A 102 -17.97 4.30 -10.47
CA GLU A 102 -18.09 3.41 -11.63
C GLU A 102 -18.26 4.22 -12.92
N ILE A 103 -17.53 3.84 -13.97
CA ILE A 103 -17.61 4.47 -15.29
C ILE A 103 -17.73 3.44 -16.39
N LEU A 104 -18.47 3.80 -17.44
CA LEU A 104 -18.46 3.11 -18.73
C LEU A 104 -17.57 3.90 -19.69
N VAL A 105 -16.61 3.24 -20.35
CA VAL A 105 -15.68 3.89 -21.27
C VAL A 105 -15.80 3.26 -22.65
N ASN A 106 -16.16 4.06 -23.64
CA ASN A 106 -16.12 3.72 -25.06
C ASN A 106 -14.69 3.84 -25.58
N LEU A 107 -14.10 2.72 -26.02
CA LEU A 107 -12.70 2.68 -26.38
C LEU A 107 -12.45 2.95 -27.87
N LYS A 108 -13.46 2.77 -28.73
CA LYS A 108 -13.29 2.95 -30.17
C LYS A 108 -12.87 4.37 -30.50
N GLY A 109 -11.79 4.54 -31.24
CA GLY A 109 -11.20 5.82 -31.61
C GLY A 109 -10.11 6.30 -30.65
N LEU A 110 -10.07 5.78 -29.42
CA LEU A 110 -8.95 5.97 -28.49
C LEU A 110 -7.77 5.06 -28.86
N TYR A 111 -6.65 5.29 -28.20
CA TYR A 111 -5.44 4.48 -28.36
C TYR A 111 -5.18 3.65 -27.11
N ILE A 112 -4.71 2.43 -27.31
CA ILE A 112 -4.14 1.59 -26.27
C ILE A 112 -2.66 1.37 -26.58
N GLY A 113 -1.83 1.41 -25.55
CA GLY A 113 -0.40 1.30 -25.72
C GLY A 113 0.34 1.17 -24.41
N SER A 114 1.66 1.29 -24.52
CA SER A 114 2.54 1.34 -23.36
C SER A 114 3.15 2.74 -23.23
N TYR A 115 3.19 3.25 -22.01
CA TYR A 115 4.06 4.35 -21.65
C TYR A 115 5.19 3.79 -20.82
N LYS A 116 6.36 3.56 -21.43
CA LYS A 116 7.49 2.89 -20.76
C LYS A 116 7.07 1.57 -20.11
N LYS A 117 6.38 0.69 -20.86
CA LYS A 117 5.83 -0.60 -20.41
C LYS A 117 4.69 -0.53 -19.37
N LEU A 118 4.13 0.64 -19.09
CA LEU A 118 2.84 0.77 -18.38
C LEU A 118 1.69 0.67 -19.38
N PRO A 119 0.82 -0.37 -19.32
CA PRO A 119 -0.36 -0.43 -20.16
C PRO A 119 -1.32 0.71 -19.84
N GLN A 120 -1.74 1.46 -20.87
CA GLN A 120 -2.65 2.57 -20.70
C GLN A 120 -3.58 2.76 -21.90
N ILE A 121 -4.75 3.33 -21.63
CA ILE A 121 -5.62 3.97 -22.62
C ILE A 121 -5.24 5.45 -22.68
N GLY A 122 -5.15 5.98 -23.89
CA GLY A 122 -4.62 7.30 -24.14
C GLY A 122 -5.00 7.85 -25.51
N GLY A 123 -4.35 8.95 -25.85
CA GLY A 123 -4.33 9.52 -27.19
C GLY A 123 -2.96 9.34 -27.84
N VAL A 124 -2.74 10.06 -28.93
CA VAL A 124 -1.41 10.23 -29.54
C VAL A 124 -1.05 11.70 -29.47
N ASN A 125 0.09 12.01 -28.85
CA ASN A 125 0.59 13.38 -28.78
C ASN A 125 1.95 13.48 -29.49
N THR A 126 2.26 14.69 -29.95
CA THR A 126 3.57 15.04 -30.49
C THR A 126 4.57 15.22 -29.35
N LYS A 127 5.71 14.52 -29.42
CA LYS A 127 6.81 14.74 -28.48
C LYS A 127 7.48 16.07 -28.78
N LEU A 128 7.60 16.91 -27.75
CA LEU A 128 8.25 18.21 -27.86
C LEU A 128 9.76 18.10 -28.16
N SER A 129 10.39 16.97 -27.81
CA SER A 129 11.82 16.76 -27.97
C SER A 129 12.27 16.59 -29.43
N ASP A 130 11.45 15.92 -30.25
CA ASP A 130 11.84 15.49 -31.60
C ASP A 130 10.70 15.57 -32.64
N GLY A 131 9.51 16.02 -32.26
CA GLY A 131 8.34 16.10 -33.13
C GLY A 131 7.70 14.75 -33.49
N SER A 132 8.21 13.64 -32.97
CA SER A 132 7.63 12.32 -33.24
C SER A 132 6.30 12.11 -32.53
N LEU A 133 5.41 11.34 -33.13
CA LEU A 133 4.19 10.90 -32.47
C LEU A 133 4.51 9.81 -31.45
N GLY A 134 3.79 9.79 -30.33
CA GLY A 134 3.96 8.79 -29.29
C GLY A 134 2.68 8.58 -28.48
N MET A 135 2.68 7.48 -27.72
CA MET A 135 1.61 7.22 -26.76
C MET A 135 1.46 8.40 -25.81
N GLY A 136 0.26 8.95 -25.76
CA GLY A 136 -0.05 10.20 -25.09
C GLY A 136 -1.32 10.13 -24.27
N LYS A 137 -1.85 11.30 -23.94
CA LYS A 137 -3.07 11.50 -23.16
C LYS A 137 -4.25 11.79 -24.08
N ILE A 138 -5.46 11.42 -23.68
CA ILE A 138 -6.69 11.73 -24.39
C ILE A 138 -6.99 13.22 -24.18
N GLU A 139 -7.17 13.98 -25.26
CA GLU A 139 -7.59 15.38 -25.12
C GLU A 139 -8.94 15.49 -24.41
N ARG A 140 -9.10 16.47 -23.51
CA ARG A 140 -10.29 16.57 -22.64
C ARG A 140 -11.63 16.57 -23.40
N ALA A 141 -11.69 17.22 -24.56
CA ALA A 141 -12.89 17.23 -25.40
C ALA A 141 -13.23 15.82 -25.90
N ILE A 142 -12.23 15.08 -26.38
CA ILE A 142 -12.39 13.67 -26.79
C ILE A 142 -12.78 12.83 -25.58
N TRP A 143 -12.12 13.00 -24.44
CA TRP A 143 -12.48 12.26 -23.23
C TRP A 143 -13.96 12.41 -22.91
N ASN A 144 -14.49 13.64 -22.90
CA ASN A 144 -15.91 13.91 -22.62
C ASN A 144 -16.91 13.18 -23.54
N GLU A 145 -16.52 12.79 -24.76
CA GLU A 145 -17.37 12.01 -25.66
C GLU A 145 -17.34 10.49 -25.37
N HIS A 146 -16.31 10.03 -24.65
CA HIS A 146 -15.93 8.63 -24.54
C HIS A 146 -16.22 7.96 -23.20
N PHE A 147 -16.69 8.67 -22.19
CA PHE A 147 -17.07 8.04 -20.92
C PHE A 147 -18.47 8.46 -20.45
N LYS A 148 -19.07 7.61 -19.63
CA LYS A 148 -20.28 7.92 -18.87
C LYS A 148 -20.02 7.60 -17.41
N ILE A 149 -20.37 8.53 -16.54
CA ILE A 149 -20.45 8.30 -15.09
C ILE A 149 -21.72 7.50 -14.82
N LEU A 150 -21.57 6.35 -14.16
CA LEU A 150 -22.69 5.52 -13.73
C LEU A 150 -23.07 5.90 -12.30
N ASN A 151 -24.36 6.04 -12.01
CA ASN A 151 -24.88 6.47 -10.70
C ASN A 151 -24.16 7.74 -10.15
N PRO A 152 -24.26 8.89 -10.85
CA PRO A 152 -23.53 10.10 -10.46
C PRO A 152 -23.86 10.55 -9.04
N GLY A 153 -22.82 10.82 -8.23
CA GLY A 153 -22.97 11.22 -6.83
C GLY A 153 -23.00 10.06 -5.84
N GLU A 154 -22.94 8.81 -6.32
CA GLU A 154 -22.96 7.59 -5.49
C GLU A 154 -21.58 6.90 -5.40
N ALA A 155 -20.49 7.60 -5.72
CA ALA A 155 -19.14 7.05 -5.60
C ALA A 155 -18.84 6.67 -4.14
N ASP A 156 -18.43 5.42 -3.91
CA ASP A 156 -18.10 4.91 -2.57
C ASP A 156 -16.70 4.29 -2.56
N ALA A 157 -15.75 5.04 -1.99
CA ALA A 157 -14.37 4.60 -1.88
C ALA A 157 -14.19 3.37 -0.98
N SER A 158 -15.14 3.07 -0.08
CA SER A 158 -15.07 1.91 0.82
C SER A 158 -15.25 0.57 0.09
N THR A 159 -15.88 0.60 -1.09
CA THR A 159 -16.01 -0.57 -1.97
C THR A 159 -14.73 -0.91 -2.71
N VAL A 160 -13.76 0.02 -2.75
CA VAL A 160 -12.47 -0.17 -3.40
C VAL A 160 -11.48 -0.78 -2.40
N VAL A 161 -11.42 -2.11 -2.38
CA VAL A 161 -10.54 -2.86 -1.49
C VAL A 161 -9.23 -3.21 -2.21
N PRO A 162 -8.05 -2.85 -1.67
CA PRO A 162 -6.77 -3.20 -2.27
C PRO A 162 -6.48 -4.70 -2.14
N GLU A 163 -5.83 -5.28 -3.16
CA GLU A 163 -5.29 -6.64 -3.09
C GLU A 163 -3.96 -6.65 -2.31
N GLU A 164 -3.68 -7.70 -1.53
CA GLU A 164 -2.38 -7.84 -0.89
C GLU A 164 -1.30 -8.19 -1.92
N PHE A 165 -0.19 -7.45 -1.90
CA PHE A 165 0.98 -7.76 -2.71
C PHE A 165 1.83 -8.83 -2.00
N ASP A 166 1.92 -10.00 -2.62
CA ASP A 166 2.83 -11.07 -2.20
C ASP A 166 4.29 -10.71 -2.51
N LEU A 167 5.00 -10.25 -1.48
CA LEU A 167 6.40 -9.86 -1.58
C LEU A 167 7.32 -11.00 -2.04
N THR A 168 6.94 -12.26 -1.81
CA THR A 168 7.73 -13.43 -2.24
C THR A 168 7.75 -13.59 -3.76
N LYS A 169 6.81 -12.96 -4.46
CA LYS A 169 6.67 -13.01 -5.93
C LYS A 169 7.29 -11.82 -6.65
N LEU A 170 8.13 -11.02 -5.99
CA LEU A 170 8.82 -9.86 -6.60
C LEU A 170 9.57 -10.16 -7.91
N THR A 171 10.02 -11.41 -8.10
CA THR A 171 10.74 -11.84 -9.31
C THR A 171 9.89 -12.67 -10.27
N ASP A 172 8.62 -12.93 -9.96
CA ASP A 172 7.69 -13.65 -10.82
C ASP A 172 7.10 -12.70 -11.85
N ALA A 173 7.59 -12.74 -13.09
CA ALA A 173 7.15 -11.85 -14.15
C ALA A 173 5.64 -11.95 -14.42
N ALA A 174 5.04 -13.15 -14.36
CA ALA A 174 3.62 -13.34 -14.64
C ALA A 174 2.76 -12.71 -13.54
N TYR A 175 3.17 -12.87 -12.28
CA TYR A 175 2.51 -12.20 -11.15
C TYR A 175 2.59 -10.67 -11.27
N MET A 176 3.76 -10.13 -11.62
CA MET A 176 3.94 -8.69 -11.73
C MET A 176 3.13 -8.11 -12.90
N ASP A 177 3.13 -8.76 -14.07
CA ASP A 177 2.37 -8.34 -15.25
C ASP A 177 0.84 -8.47 -15.07
N ALA A 178 0.39 -9.49 -14.32
CA ALA A 178 -1.03 -9.64 -13.98
C ALA A 178 -1.55 -8.51 -13.07
N ASN A 179 -0.67 -7.97 -12.22
CA ASN A 179 -1.03 -6.98 -11.20
C ASN A 179 -0.74 -5.53 -11.60
N VAL A 180 -0.09 -5.28 -12.75
CA VAL A 180 0.12 -3.90 -13.23
C VAL A 180 -1.20 -3.15 -13.42
N GLY A 181 -1.25 -1.95 -12.87
CA GLY A 181 -2.39 -1.03 -12.83
C GLY A 181 -3.27 -1.16 -11.58
N LYS A 182 -3.17 -2.27 -10.83
CA LYS A 182 -4.07 -2.55 -9.71
C LYS A 182 -3.77 -1.69 -8.49
N LEU A 183 -4.80 -1.48 -7.66
CA LEU A 183 -4.61 -0.99 -6.30
C LEU A 183 -4.17 -2.15 -5.40
N MET A 184 -2.99 -2.04 -4.80
CA MET A 184 -2.43 -3.11 -3.96
C MET A 184 -1.84 -2.58 -2.66
N THR A 185 -1.73 -3.46 -1.67
CA THR A 185 -1.08 -3.20 -0.38
C THR A 185 0.19 -4.03 -0.23
N LEU A 186 1.34 -3.36 -0.13
CA LEU A 186 2.62 -3.95 0.26
C LEU A 186 2.80 -3.83 1.78
N LYS A 187 2.79 -4.96 2.48
CA LYS A 187 2.81 -4.97 3.96
C LYS A 187 4.23 -4.95 4.53
N LYS A 188 4.34 -4.42 5.75
CA LYS A 188 5.51 -4.51 6.64
C LYS A 188 6.83 -4.07 5.99
N VAL A 189 6.87 -2.86 5.45
CA VAL A 189 8.08 -2.30 4.85
C VAL A 189 8.53 -1.02 5.55
N LYS A 190 9.82 -0.72 5.46
CA LYS A 190 10.43 0.55 5.90
C LYS A 190 10.97 1.29 4.67
N PHE A 191 10.97 2.62 4.71
CA PHE A 191 11.69 3.42 3.71
C PHE A 191 13.18 3.42 4.03
N ALA A 192 14.02 3.02 3.06
CA ALA A 192 15.47 2.96 3.24
C ALA A 192 16.11 4.34 3.47
N SER A 193 15.47 5.41 2.97
CA SER A 193 15.94 6.79 3.08
C SER A 193 15.34 7.56 4.27
N ALA A 194 14.47 6.96 5.09
CA ALA A 194 13.82 7.66 6.20
C ALA A 194 14.78 7.88 7.38
N ASN A 195 15.45 9.03 7.38
CA ASN A 195 16.44 9.46 8.36
C ASN A 195 15.96 10.63 9.24
N GLY A 196 14.68 11.00 9.16
CA GLY A 196 14.10 12.14 9.88
C GLY A 196 14.31 13.50 9.20
N THR A 197 14.99 13.57 8.05
CA THR A 197 15.23 14.83 7.33
C THR A 197 14.92 14.75 5.83
N ASN A 198 15.11 13.59 5.21
CA ASN A 198 14.79 13.39 3.80
C ASN A 198 13.28 13.54 3.55
N VAL A 199 12.94 14.31 2.52
CA VAL A 199 11.57 14.52 2.07
C VAL A 199 11.19 13.59 0.92
N TRP A 200 9.91 13.45 0.64
CA TRP A 200 9.41 12.56 -0.40
C TRP A 200 10.00 12.86 -1.78
N ALA A 201 10.09 14.13 -2.16
CA ALA A 201 10.57 14.56 -3.47
C ALA A 201 11.09 16.01 -3.44
N PRO A 202 12.40 16.22 -3.23
CA PRO A 202 12.97 17.56 -3.13
C PRO A 202 13.06 18.26 -4.50
N GLY A 203 12.85 19.59 -4.50
CA GLY A 203 13.15 20.47 -5.64
C GLY A 203 12.38 20.15 -6.91
N ASP A 204 11.10 19.81 -6.79
CA ASP A 204 10.20 19.44 -7.89
C ASP A 204 10.69 18.24 -8.73
N THR A 205 11.61 17.44 -8.20
CA THR A 205 12.13 16.25 -8.88
C THR A 205 11.36 15.00 -8.50
N ASN A 206 11.18 14.12 -9.48
CA ASN A 206 10.59 12.81 -9.28
C ASN A 206 11.57 11.87 -8.56
N THR A 207 11.12 11.19 -7.51
CA THR A 207 11.96 10.26 -6.73
C THR A 207 11.47 8.82 -6.83
N SER A 208 12.39 7.90 -6.58
CA SER A 208 12.13 6.46 -6.44
C SER A 208 12.70 6.03 -5.09
N LEU A 209 11.83 5.88 -4.09
CA LEU A 209 12.22 5.51 -2.74
C LEU A 209 12.33 3.99 -2.66
N GLU A 210 13.51 3.51 -2.27
CA GLU A 210 13.73 2.09 -2.00
C GLU A 210 13.22 1.70 -0.62
N LEU A 211 12.91 0.41 -0.48
CA LEU A 211 12.30 -0.13 0.73
C LEU A 211 13.21 -1.16 1.39
N ILE A 212 12.87 -1.51 2.62
CA ILE A 212 13.43 -2.62 3.38
C ILE A 212 12.24 -3.46 3.84
N ASP A 213 12.27 -4.76 3.55
CA ASP A 213 11.37 -5.73 4.16
C ASP A 213 11.61 -5.75 5.67
N ALA A 214 10.60 -5.38 6.46
CA ALA A 214 10.74 -5.27 7.91
C ALA A 214 10.79 -6.62 8.61
N GLU A 215 10.39 -7.72 7.96
CA GLU A 215 10.44 -9.07 8.52
C GLU A 215 11.80 -9.72 8.27
N THR A 216 12.39 -9.54 7.09
CA THR A 216 13.66 -10.17 6.74
C THR A 216 14.88 -9.24 6.83
N GLY A 217 14.65 -7.93 6.94
CA GLY A 217 15.70 -6.91 6.84
C GLY A 217 16.28 -6.76 5.43
N LYS A 218 15.77 -7.51 4.44
CA LYS A 218 16.28 -7.49 3.07
C LYS A 218 15.88 -6.20 2.36
N ARG A 219 16.85 -5.58 1.68
CA ARG A 219 16.59 -4.40 0.85
C ARG A 219 15.78 -4.78 -0.39
N ILE A 220 14.75 -3.99 -0.67
CA ILE A 220 13.97 -3.99 -1.90
C ILE A 220 14.44 -2.78 -2.70
N SER A 221 15.37 -3.00 -3.61
CA SER A 221 16.04 -1.94 -4.37
C SER A 221 15.29 -1.55 -5.65
N SER A 222 15.80 -0.53 -6.31
CA SER A 222 15.33 0.00 -7.60
C SER A 222 15.35 -0.98 -8.78
N SER A 223 16.07 -2.09 -8.68
CA SER A 223 15.99 -3.21 -9.63
C SER A 223 14.75 -4.08 -9.45
N ASN A 224 14.06 -3.97 -8.31
CA ASN A 224 12.85 -4.71 -7.98
C ASN A 224 11.63 -3.79 -8.02
N LEU A 225 11.34 -3.14 -6.89
CA LEU A 225 10.14 -2.34 -6.64
C LEU A 225 10.52 -1.11 -5.83
N VAL A 226 9.98 0.05 -6.21
CA VAL A 226 10.16 1.31 -5.48
C VAL A 226 8.82 1.96 -5.15
N VAL A 227 8.80 2.82 -4.14
CA VAL A 227 7.72 3.81 -4.02
C VAL A 227 8.07 4.99 -4.90
N ARG A 228 7.26 5.25 -5.92
CA ARG A 228 7.46 6.35 -6.85
C ARG A 228 6.71 7.58 -6.33
N ASN A 229 7.41 8.71 -6.17
CA ASN A 229 6.80 9.96 -5.77
C ASN A 229 7.08 11.11 -6.74
N SER A 230 6.04 11.89 -7.04
CA SER A 230 6.10 13.09 -7.88
C SER A 230 6.62 14.28 -7.09
N GLY A 231 7.53 15.05 -7.69
CA GLY A 231 7.93 16.37 -7.16
C GLY A 231 6.77 17.37 -7.07
N TYR A 232 5.69 17.14 -7.84
CA TYR A 232 4.49 17.98 -7.83
C TYR A 232 3.39 17.44 -6.91
N SER A 233 3.65 16.38 -6.15
CA SER A 233 2.70 15.88 -5.16
C SER A 233 2.54 16.88 -4.01
N LYS A 234 1.33 16.99 -3.45
CA LYS A 234 1.03 17.89 -2.32
C LYS A 234 1.90 17.63 -1.09
N PHE A 235 2.43 16.41 -0.96
CA PHE A 235 3.27 15.95 0.13
C PHE A 235 4.76 15.84 -0.25
N ALA A 236 5.18 16.37 -1.40
CA ALA A 236 6.56 16.24 -1.91
C ALA A 236 7.62 16.72 -0.90
N ASN A 237 7.33 17.80 -0.18
CA ASN A 237 8.24 18.40 0.80
C ASN A 237 8.01 17.90 2.24
N GLU A 238 7.09 16.97 2.47
CA GLU A 238 6.94 16.33 3.78
C GLU A 238 8.10 15.35 4.02
N VAL A 239 8.53 15.23 5.28
CA VAL A 239 9.56 14.26 5.66
C VAL A 239 9.02 12.84 5.47
N VAL A 240 9.82 11.98 4.84
CA VAL A 240 9.48 10.56 4.69
C VAL A 240 9.38 9.93 6.08
N PRO A 241 8.23 9.33 6.43
CA PRO A 241 8.00 8.87 7.80
C PRO A 241 8.91 7.71 8.16
N GLN A 242 9.42 7.73 9.39
CA GLN A 242 10.15 6.62 9.99
C GLN A 242 9.17 5.62 10.59
N GLY A 243 9.49 4.33 10.51
CA GLY A 243 8.64 3.27 11.04
C GLY A 243 8.46 2.12 10.05
N VAL A 244 7.60 1.17 10.43
CA VAL A 244 7.16 0.07 9.56
C VAL A 244 5.73 0.36 9.12
N PHE A 245 5.48 0.27 7.83
CA PHE A 245 4.21 0.61 7.23
C PHE A 245 3.70 -0.51 6.31
N ASP A 246 2.38 -0.62 6.25
CA ASP A 246 1.67 -1.22 5.13
C ASP A 246 1.36 -0.09 4.15
N ILE A 247 1.83 -0.23 2.91
CA ILE A 247 1.78 0.78 1.86
C ILE A 247 0.72 0.38 0.83
N THR A 248 -0.35 1.16 0.73
CA THR A 248 -1.35 1.01 -0.33
C THR A 248 -1.03 1.92 -1.51
N GLY A 249 -1.29 1.50 -2.74
CA GLY A 249 -1.06 2.37 -3.90
C GLY A 249 -1.30 1.68 -5.22
N ILE A 250 -1.16 2.46 -6.31
CA ILE A 250 -1.32 1.94 -7.67
C ILE A 250 -0.01 1.29 -8.09
N PHE A 251 -0.09 0.00 -8.43
CA PHE A 251 1.05 -0.78 -8.86
C PHE A 251 1.37 -0.50 -10.33
N THR A 252 2.43 0.24 -10.62
CA THR A 252 2.79 0.67 -11.98
C THR A 252 4.15 0.13 -12.41
N ARG A 253 4.51 0.39 -13.67
CA ARG A 253 5.80 0.00 -14.24
C ARG A 253 6.39 1.17 -15.00
N TYR A 254 7.70 1.36 -14.89
CA TYR A 254 8.45 2.29 -15.72
C TYR A 254 9.72 1.59 -16.23
N ASN A 255 9.73 1.25 -17.51
CA ASN A 255 10.69 0.34 -18.13
C ASN A 255 10.78 -0.98 -17.33
N ASN A 256 11.94 -1.25 -16.72
CA ASN A 256 12.18 -2.47 -15.95
C ASN A 256 11.98 -2.28 -14.44
N THR A 257 11.67 -1.06 -13.98
CA THR A 257 11.43 -0.79 -12.57
C THR A 257 9.94 -0.85 -12.27
N TRP A 258 9.56 -1.73 -11.34
CA TRP A 258 8.23 -1.75 -10.79
C TRP A 258 8.06 -0.68 -9.73
N GLN A 259 6.85 -0.16 -9.61
CA GLN A 259 6.56 1.02 -8.81
C GLN A 259 5.25 0.81 -8.06
N ILE A 260 5.18 1.35 -6.85
CA ILE A 260 3.92 1.66 -6.19
C ILE A 260 3.81 3.18 -6.08
N VAL A 261 2.71 3.72 -6.59
CA VAL A 261 2.41 5.16 -6.56
C VAL A 261 1.32 5.38 -5.52
N LEU A 262 1.65 6.10 -4.44
CA LEU A 262 0.69 6.49 -3.41
C LEU A 262 -0.38 7.41 -3.99
N ARG A 263 -1.65 7.22 -3.62
CA ARG A 263 -2.70 8.18 -3.96
C ARG A 263 -2.65 9.36 -3.01
N SER A 264 -2.28 9.12 -1.76
CA SER A 264 -1.97 10.14 -0.73
C SER A 264 -1.13 9.52 0.39
N THR A 265 -0.67 10.31 1.35
CA THR A 265 0.03 9.80 2.54
C THR A 265 -0.88 8.98 3.46
N ASP A 266 -2.20 9.11 3.36
CA ASP A 266 -3.15 8.26 4.10
C ASP A 266 -3.10 6.79 3.70
N ASP A 267 -2.54 6.49 2.53
CA ASP A 267 -2.29 5.12 2.07
C ASP A 267 -1.12 4.45 2.82
N LEU A 268 -0.43 5.17 3.70
CA LEU A 268 0.52 4.61 4.67
C LEU A 268 -0.20 4.33 5.98
N LYS A 269 -0.34 3.05 6.31
CA LYS A 269 -0.82 2.63 7.63
C LYS A 269 0.35 2.07 8.41
N ALA A 270 0.53 2.54 9.64
CA ALA A 270 1.52 1.95 10.54
C ALA A 270 1.23 0.44 10.64
N SER A 271 2.24 -0.38 10.33
CA SER A 271 2.08 -1.82 10.37
C SER A 271 2.14 -2.28 11.81
N GLU A 272 1.12 -3.01 12.26
CA GLU A 272 1.19 -3.71 13.54
C GLU A 272 2.17 -4.87 13.41
N THR A 273 3.43 -4.60 13.75
CA THR A 273 4.49 -5.62 13.77
C THR A 273 4.38 -6.58 14.96
N GLY A 274 3.27 -6.58 15.70
CA GLY A 274 3.11 -7.23 17.00
C GLY A 274 3.40 -6.26 18.16
N GLY A 275 3.46 -6.79 19.38
CA GLY A 275 3.71 -6.02 20.60
C GLY A 275 2.47 -5.54 21.34
N THR A 276 1.27 -5.95 20.91
CA THR A 276 0.00 -5.72 21.62
C THR A 276 -0.32 -6.88 22.55
N LEU A 277 -1.31 -6.74 23.42
CA LEU A 277 -1.72 -7.82 24.33
C LEU A 277 -2.25 -9.02 23.54
N GLU A 278 -3.00 -8.75 22.47
CA GLU A 278 -3.60 -9.76 21.59
C GLU A 278 -2.55 -10.45 20.72
N LYS A 279 -1.47 -9.74 20.39
CA LYS A 279 -0.37 -10.22 19.54
C LYS A 279 0.99 -9.77 20.10
N PRO A 280 1.44 -10.36 21.23
CA PRO A 280 2.72 -10.01 21.82
C PRO A 280 3.86 -10.35 20.87
N TYR A 281 4.96 -9.59 20.95
CA TYR A 281 6.19 -9.94 20.24
C TYR A 281 6.69 -11.32 20.67
N THR A 282 7.20 -12.13 19.73
CA THR A 282 8.11 -13.22 20.08
C THR A 282 9.45 -12.65 20.59
N VAL A 283 10.29 -13.48 21.21
CA VAL A 283 11.63 -13.06 21.64
C VAL A 283 12.45 -12.60 20.44
N ALA A 284 12.41 -13.32 19.32
CA ALA A 284 13.09 -12.92 18.08
C ALA A 284 12.64 -11.53 17.60
N GLN A 285 11.34 -11.26 17.55
CA GLN A 285 10.80 -9.96 17.12
C GLN A 285 11.21 -8.82 18.06
N ALA A 286 11.18 -9.06 19.38
CA ALA A 286 11.63 -8.08 20.36
C ALA A 286 13.13 -7.75 20.18
N LEU A 287 13.96 -8.77 19.95
CA LEU A 287 15.39 -8.60 19.69
C LEU A 287 15.66 -7.82 18.40
N GLU A 288 14.92 -8.08 17.32
CA GLU A 288 15.01 -7.32 16.07
C GLU A 288 14.69 -5.83 16.30
N LYS A 289 13.64 -5.52 17.05
CA LYS A 289 13.27 -4.14 17.38
C LYS A 289 14.37 -3.42 18.14
N ILE A 290 14.97 -4.08 19.13
CA ILE A 290 16.08 -3.51 19.92
C ILE A 290 17.32 -3.34 19.03
N ASN A 291 17.73 -4.36 18.28
CA ASN A 291 18.91 -4.33 17.42
C ASN A 291 18.81 -3.27 16.31
N ALA A 292 17.61 -3.03 15.80
CA ALA A 292 17.37 -2.00 14.80
C ALA A 292 17.25 -0.58 15.39
N GLY A 293 17.25 -0.42 16.72
CA GLY A 293 17.01 0.88 17.36
C GLY A 293 15.58 1.41 17.17
N THR A 294 14.60 0.52 16.99
CA THR A 294 13.20 0.87 16.66
C THR A 294 12.19 0.52 17.76
N ALA A 295 12.67 0.17 18.95
CA ALA A 295 11.84 -0.26 20.08
C ALA A 295 10.93 0.85 20.64
N GLY A 296 11.33 2.13 20.54
CA GLY A 296 10.59 3.27 21.10
C GLY A 296 10.47 3.23 22.64
N ASP A 297 9.82 4.24 23.22
CA ASP A 297 9.65 4.35 24.69
C ASP A 297 8.32 3.74 25.20
N ALA A 298 7.44 3.36 24.28
CA ALA A 298 6.13 2.81 24.62
C ALA A 298 6.24 1.42 25.27
N LYS A 299 5.33 1.13 26.20
CA LYS A 299 5.17 -0.23 26.72
C LYS A 299 4.58 -1.12 25.63
N VAL A 300 5.17 -2.28 25.46
CA VAL A 300 4.75 -3.34 24.54
C VAL A 300 4.60 -4.65 25.29
N TYR A 301 4.08 -5.67 24.62
CA TYR A 301 3.97 -7.02 25.15
C TYR A 301 4.92 -7.98 24.43
N ALA A 302 5.55 -8.89 25.18
CA ALA A 302 6.39 -9.95 24.65
C ALA A 302 6.00 -11.30 25.24
N THR A 303 6.18 -12.38 24.49
CA THR A 303 5.94 -13.76 24.92
C THR A 303 7.16 -14.62 24.71
N GLY A 304 7.36 -15.59 25.61
CA GLY A 304 8.46 -16.54 25.56
C GLY A 304 8.37 -17.57 26.67
N ILE A 305 9.30 -18.52 26.67
CA ILE A 305 9.46 -19.55 27.68
C ILE A 305 10.58 -19.11 28.62
N ILE A 306 10.32 -19.14 29.93
CA ILE A 306 11.34 -18.83 30.94
C ILE A 306 12.46 -19.87 30.82
N VAL A 307 13.70 -19.41 30.62
CA VAL A 307 14.88 -20.29 30.58
C VAL A 307 15.72 -20.18 31.84
N LYS A 308 15.63 -19.03 32.53
CA LYS A 308 16.43 -18.75 33.72
C LYS A 308 15.74 -17.68 34.57
N VAL A 309 15.66 -17.89 35.88
CA VAL A 309 15.24 -16.86 36.84
C VAL A 309 16.50 -16.31 37.50
N LYS A 310 16.73 -15.00 37.40
CA LYS A 310 17.95 -14.36 37.94
C LYS A 310 17.74 -13.89 39.38
N ASP A 311 16.63 -13.20 39.63
CA ASP A 311 16.31 -12.62 40.93
C ASP A 311 14.80 -12.42 41.08
N VAL A 312 14.29 -12.54 42.30
CA VAL A 312 12.92 -12.12 42.66
C VAL A 312 12.98 -11.44 44.02
N ASP A 313 12.92 -10.11 44.01
CA ASP A 313 12.83 -9.31 45.22
C ASP A 313 11.40 -9.39 45.77
N THR A 314 11.25 -9.91 46.99
CA THR A 314 9.99 -9.96 47.73
C THR A 314 9.88 -8.89 48.82
N GLY A 315 10.89 -8.02 48.92
CA GLY A 315 10.97 -6.96 49.91
C GLY A 315 10.68 -5.58 49.32
N THR A 316 11.71 -4.75 49.25
CA THR A 316 11.62 -3.30 49.05
C THR A 316 10.87 -2.94 47.76
N TYR A 317 11.29 -3.51 46.64
CA TYR A 317 10.75 -3.18 45.32
C TYR A 317 9.67 -4.16 44.88
N GLY A 318 9.80 -5.45 45.23
CA GLY A 318 8.77 -6.44 44.93
C GLY A 318 8.73 -6.85 43.45
N ASN A 319 9.86 -6.86 42.74
CA ASN A 319 9.95 -7.13 41.30
C ASN A 319 10.83 -8.36 40.98
N GLY A 320 10.62 -8.95 39.81
CA GLY A 320 11.35 -10.13 39.33
C GLY A 320 12.21 -9.81 38.11
N THR A 321 13.34 -10.52 38.00
CA THR A 321 14.23 -10.50 36.85
C THR A 321 14.47 -11.93 36.37
N PHE A 322 14.15 -12.20 35.11
CA PHE A 322 14.27 -13.53 34.51
C PHE A 322 14.53 -13.42 33.00
N VAL A 323 14.83 -14.53 32.35
CA VAL A 323 15.21 -14.59 30.93
C VAL A 323 14.23 -15.50 30.21
N ILE A 324 13.78 -15.07 29.03
CA ILE A 324 12.88 -15.83 28.17
C ILE A 324 13.52 -16.11 26.80
N SER A 325 13.12 -17.21 26.16
CA SER A 325 13.41 -17.50 24.75
C SER A 325 12.20 -18.11 24.04
N ASP A 326 12.19 -18.10 22.71
CA ASP A 326 11.11 -18.70 21.93
C ASP A 326 11.12 -20.24 21.99
N ASP A 327 12.29 -20.85 22.09
CA ASP A 327 12.50 -22.30 22.03
C ASP A 327 12.74 -22.97 23.39
N GLY A 328 12.71 -22.20 24.48
CA GLY A 328 12.99 -22.67 25.83
C GLY A 328 14.46 -22.99 26.10
N LYS A 329 15.39 -22.55 25.25
CA LYS A 329 16.84 -22.71 25.44
C LYS A 329 17.53 -21.39 25.77
N ASP A 330 18.48 -21.43 26.71
CA ASP A 330 19.37 -20.31 27.03
C ASP A 330 20.52 -20.23 26.01
N THR A 331 20.22 -19.72 24.81
CA THR A 331 21.20 -19.54 23.73
C THR A 331 21.56 -18.06 23.60
N GLU A 332 22.86 -17.76 23.61
CA GLU A 332 23.35 -16.39 23.44
C GLU A 332 22.81 -15.74 22.15
N GLY A 333 22.39 -14.48 22.25
CA GLY A 333 21.79 -13.74 21.14
C GLY A 333 20.36 -14.15 20.78
N LYS A 334 19.76 -15.15 21.47
CA LYS A 334 18.38 -15.61 21.24
C LYS A 334 17.49 -15.52 22.48
N THR A 335 17.94 -14.83 23.50
CA THR A 335 17.23 -14.63 24.76
C THR A 335 16.93 -13.16 25.00
N LEU A 336 15.82 -12.89 25.68
CA LEU A 336 15.43 -11.56 26.12
C LEU A 336 15.37 -11.55 27.64
N GLU A 337 16.04 -10.58 28.27
CA GLU A 337 15.90 -10.35 29.70
C GLU A 337 14.58 -9.63 30.00
N VAL A 338 13.83 -10.11 30.97
CA VAL A 338 12.69 -9.42 31.57
C VAL A 338 13.21 -8.82 32.88
N PHE A 339 13.42 -7.50 32.91
CA PHE A 339 14.08 -6.81 34.01
C PHE A 339 13.09 -6.01 34.86
N ARG A 340 13.11 -6.21 36.19
CA ARG A 340 12.25 -5.50 37.16
C ARG A 340 10.74 -5.56 36.84
N CYS A 341 10.27 -6.74 36.50
CA CYS A 341 8.87 -7.00 36.17
C CYS A 341 8.04 -7.27 37.44
N TYR A 342 6.92 -6.56 37.61
CA TYR A 342 5.94 -6.86 38.65
C TYR A 342 5.14 -8.12 38.31
N ASN A 343 4.49 -8.70 39.32
CA ASN A 343 3.61 -9.85 39.12
C ASN A 343 2.31 -9.43 38.39
N ILE A 344 1.41 -10.40 38.17
CA ILE A 344 0.08 -10.21 37.61
C ILE A 344 -0.65 -9.06 38.31
N ASP A 345 -1.37 -8.26 37.52
CA ASP A 345 -2.08 -7.03 37.93
C ASP A 345 -1.18 -5.95 38.54
N GLY A 346 0.14 -6.01 38.29
CA GLY A 346 1.11 -5.06 38.84
C GLY A 346 1.39 -5.28 40.33
N ALA A 347 1.02 -6.44 40.87
CA ALA A 347 1.28 -6.77 42.27
C ALA A 347 2.77 -6.99 42.54
N LYS A 348 3.19 -6.74 43.79
CA LYS A 348 4.54 -7.13 44.24
C LYS A 348 4.65 -8.66 44.30
N TRP A 349 5.85 -9.17 44.01
CA TRP A 349 6.17 -10.57 44.28
C TRP A 349 6.24 -10.83 45.79
N THR A 350 5.84 -12.02 46.19
CA THR A 350 5.85 -12.52 47.58
C THR A 350 6.57 -13.86 47.62
N GLU A 351 6.90 -14.34 48.83
CA GLU A 351 7.48 -15.68 49.01
C GLU A 351 6.60 -16.80 48.44
N GLU A 352 5.28 -16.61 48.43
CA GLU A 352 4.35 -17.58 47.85
C GLU A 352 4.29 -17.45 46.33
N THR A 353 4.09 -16.23 45.82
CA THR A 353 3.91 -16.01 44.38
C THR A 353 5.20 -16.20 43.60
N LYS A 354 6.39 -16.05 44.18
CA LYS A 354 7.63 -16.31 43.42
C LYS A 354 7.79 -17.78 43.01
N LYS A 355 7.10 -18.71 43.67
CA LYS A 355 7.19 -20.15 43.39
C LYS A 355 6.65 -20.54 42.00
N ILE A 356 5.78 -19.73 41.41
CA ILE A 356 5.26 -19.98 40.05
C ILE A 356 6.25 -19.55 38.95
N LEU A 357 7.20 -18.67 39.27
CA LEU A 357 8.19 -18.18 38.33
C LEU A 357 9.35 -19.17 38.25
N VAL A 358 9.24 -20.15 37.35
CA VAL A 358 10.23 -21.22 37.17
C VAL A 358 10.54 -21.46 35.68
N PRO A 359 11.74 -21.97 35.33
CA PRO A 359 12.06 -22.34 33.96
C PRO A 359 11.06 -23.33 33.34
N GLY A 360 10.88 -23.24 32.02
CA GLY A 360 9.95 -24.05 31.22
C GLY A 360 8.53 -23.47 31.13
N LYS A 361 8.18 -22.46 31.92
CA LYS A 361 6.87 -21.80 31.87
C LYS A 361 6.76 -20.81 30.73
N LYS A 362 5.64 -20.84 30.00
CA LYS A 362 5.37 -19.86 28.96
C LYS A 362 4.72 -18.63 29.59
N VAL A 363 5.23 -17.45 29.25
CA VAL A 363 4.76 -16.18 29.79
C VAL A 363 4.38 -15.18 28.71
N VAL A 364 3.53 -14.23 29.10
CA VAL A 364 3.38 -12.94 28.42
C VAL A 364 3.74 -11.86 29.43
N VAL A 365 4.59 -10.92 29.04
CA VAL A 365 5.05 -9.81 29.87
C VAL A 365 4.81 -8.50 29.13
N SER A 366 4.69 -7.41 29.89
CA SER A 366 4.63 -6.05 29.36
C SER A 366 5.83 -5.25 29.86
N GLY A 367 6.28 -4.26 29.10
CA GLY A 367 7.38 -3.36 29.48
C GLY A 367 7.94 -2.60 28.28
N THR A 368 9.00 -1.83 28.49
CA THR A 368 9.67 -1.08 27.42
C THR A 368 10.88 -1.87 26.91
N LEU A 369 11.00 -2.03 25.60
CA LEU A 369 12.15 -2.72 24.98
C LEU A 369 13.34 -1.77 24.86
N LEU A 370 14.53 -2.20 25.30
CA LEU A 370 15.77 -1.44 25.13
C LEU A 370 17.02 -2.32 25.13
N ASP A 371 18.12 -1.73 24.68
CA ASP A 371 19.48 -2.24 24.90
C ASP A 371 20.08 -1.46 26.07
N TYR A 372 20.30 -2.13 27.20
CA TYR A 372 20.95 -1.55 28.36
C TYR A 372 22.37 -2.09 28.50
N ASN A 373 23.35 -1.31 28.06
CA ASN A 373 24.78 -1.64 28.11
C ASN A 373 25.11 -3.02 27.51
N GLY A 374 24.50 -3.36 26.37
CA GLY A 374 24.67 -4.64 25.67
C GLY A 374 23.65 -5.71 26.07
N THR A 375 22.86 -5.48 27.13
CA THR A 375 21.80 -6.40 27.56
C THR A 375 20.50 -6.04 26.84
N LYS A 376 19.97 -6.96 26.03
CA LYS A 376 18.67 -6.82 25.38
C LYS A 376 17.58 -7.17 26.37
N GLU A 377 16.80 -6.18 26.78
CA GLU A 377 15.81 -6.34 27.83
C GLU A 377 14.44 -5.73 27.49
N ILE A 378 13.39 -6.33 28.06
CA ILE A 378 12.11 -5.69 28.31
C ILE A 378 12.09 -5.25 29.78
N LYS A 379 12.09 -3.94 29.98
CA LYS A 379 12.27 -3.31 31.29
C LYS A 379 10.97 -2.84 31.89
N GLY A 380 10.84 -3.11 33.19
CA GLY A 380 9.68 -2.75 33.98
C GLY A 380 8.43 -3.52 33.56
N GLY A 381 7.28 -2.92 33.82
CA GLY A 381 5.98 -3.49 33.48
C GLY A 381 5.62 -4.70 34.33
N ASN A 382 4.76 -5.56 33.78
CA ASN A 382 4.04 -6.58 34.53
C ASN A 382 4.04 -7.92 33.81
N LEU A 383 4.07 -9.01 34.58
CA LEU A 383 3.68 -10.33 34.11
C LEU A 383 2.18 -10.30 33.82
N ILE A 384 1.80 -10.74 32.62
CA ILE A 384 0.40 -10.73 32.17
C ILE A 384 -0.20 -12.12 32.33
N SER A 385 0.56 -13.15 31.97
CA SER A 385 0.15 -14.53 32.15
C SER A 385 1.37 -15.44 32.28
N ILE A 386 1.16 -16.57 32.93
CA ILE A 386 2.13 -17.66 33.07
C ILE A 386 1.38 -18.99 32.99
N LYS A 387 1.88 -19.93 32.18
CA LYS A 387 1.26 -21.24 31.94
C LYS A 387 2.30 -22.35 32.01
#